data_AF-A0A317DFX1-F1
#
_entry.id   AF-A0A317DFX1-F1
#
_cell.length_a   1.000
_cell.length_b   1.000
_cell.length_c   1.000
_cell.angle_alpha   90.00
_cell.angle_beta   90.00
_cell.angle_gamma   90.00
#
_symmetry.space_group_name_H-M   'P 1'
#
loop_
_entity.id
_entity.type
_entity.pdbx_description
1 polymer ?
#
loop_
_entity_poly.entity_id
_entity_poly.type
_entity_poly.pdbx_seq_one_letter_code
_entity_poly.pdbx_strand_id
1 'polypeptide(L)'
;MLIWAPIGLPAVVLHYVVWDATDSYWLGYLAGSVLPVVVMPWLAPRVSYRRRDALITVIAWPYMAGQIASRMALLPYRDWAPRTDEVRRSRWHHNPRYAGYWWISRKPSPWPPKR
;
A
#
# COMPACT_ATOMS: atom_id res chain seq x y z
N MET A 1 1.22 9.17 -8.48
CA MET A 1 1.12 8.41 -9.75
C MET A 1 2.44 7.83 -10.24
N LEU A 2 3.58 8.56 -10.17
CA LEU A 2 4.88 8.07 -10.67
C LEU A 2 5.39 6.74 -10.08
N ILE A 3 5.05 6.41 -8.82
CA ILE A 3 5.44 5.14 -8.18
C ILE A 3 4.67 3.93 -8.76
N TRP A 4 3.49 4.14 -9.36
CA TRP A 4 2.70 3.05 -9.94
C TRP A 4 3.29 2.55 -11.24
N ALA A 5 3.80 3.45 -12.10
CA ALA A 5 4.33 3.11 -13.41
C ALA A 5 5.34 1.93 -13.42
N PRO A 6 6.38 1.89 -12.55
CA PRO A 6 7.37 0.80 -12.57
C PRO A 6 6.83 -0.56 -12.09
N ILE A 7 5.65 -0.62 -11.46
CA ILE A 7 5.07 -1.86 -10.95
C ILE A 7 3.84 -2.26 -11.78
N GLY A 8 2.96 -1.30 -12.02
CA GLY A 8 1.71 -1.47 -12.74
C GLY A 8 1.92 -1.76 -14.22
N LEU A 9 2.78 -1.01 -14.92
CA LEU A 9 2.98 -1.23 -16.36
C LEU A 9 3.57 -2.62 -16.66
N PRO A 10 4.65 -3.09 -15.98
CA PRO A 10 5.14 -4.43 -16.23
C PRO A 10 4.13 -5.52 -15.86
N ALA A 11 3.37 -5.34 -14.77
CA ALA A 11 2.31 -6.28 -14.37
C ALA A 11 1.18 -6.36 -15.42
N VAL A 12 0.75 -5.22 -15.95
CA VAL A 12 -0.27 -5.16 -17.03
C VAL A 12 0.26 -5.78 -18.32
N VAL A 13 1.50 -5.47 -18.71
CA VAL A 13 2.12 -6.05 -19.91
C VAL A 13 2.22 -7.56 -19.78
N LEU A 14 2.71 -8.07 -18.65
CA LEU A 14 2.81 -9.50 -18.40
C LEU A 14 1.44 -10.20 -18.41
N HIS A 15 0.41 -9.53 -17.86
CA HIS A 15 -0.96 -10.03 -17.92
C HIS A 15 -1.44 -10.24 -19.36
N TYR A 16 -1.29 -9.21 -20.22
CA TYR A 16 -1.72 -9.30 -21.61
C TYR A 16 -0.91 -10.29 -22.43
N VAL A 17 0.41 -10.34 -22.25
CA VAL A 17 1.28 -11.29 -22.96
C VAL A 17 0.90 -12.74 -22.64
N VAL A 18 0.65 -13.07 -21.37
CA VAL A 18 0.29 -14.44 -20.99
C VAL A 18 -1.15 -14.77 -21.40
N TRP A 19 -2.07 -13.81 -21.30
CA TRP A 19 -3.43 -14.02 -21.79
C TRP A 19 -3.41 -14.32 -23.29
N ASP A 20 -2.77 -13.49 -24.10
CA ASP A 20 -2.70 -13.66 -25.56
C ASP A 20 -2.03 -15.00 -25.95
N ALA A 21 -0.99 -15.41 -25.22
CA ALA A 21 -0.28 -16.66 -25.48
C ALA A 21 -1.03 -17.94 -25.06
N THR A 22 -2.00 -17.84 -24.13
CA THR A 22 -2.66 -19.01 -23.52
C THR A 22 -4.17 -19.05 -23.73
N ASP A 23 -4.76 -17.99 -24.29
CA ASP A 23 -6.19 -17.71 -24.33
C ASP A 23 -6.88 -17.84 -22.95
N SER A 24 -6.12 -17.65 -21.87
CA SER A 24 -6.61 -17.79 -20.50
C SER A 24 -6.43 -16.49 -19.74
N TYR A 25 -7.56 -15.81 -19.51
CA TYR A 25 -7.61 -14.61 -18.66
C TYR A 25 -7.01 -14.87 -17.27
N TRP A 26 -7.30 -16.03 -16.67
CA TRP A 26 -6.84 -16.35 -15.32
C TRP A 26 -5.33 -16.58 -15.24
N LEU A 27 -4.74 -17.24 -16.24
CA LEU A 27 -3.27 -17.39 -16.31
C LEU A 27 -2.61 -16.02 -16.51
N GLY A 28 -3.16 -15.18 -17.36
CA GLY A 28 -2.74 -13.79 -17.49
C GLY A 28 -2.84 -13.03 -16.17
N TYR A 29 -3.96 -13.15 -15.46
CA TYR A 29 -4.19 -12.45 -14.20
C TYR A 29 -3.17 -12.85 -13.13
N LEU A 30 -2.94 -14.15 -12.98
CA LEU A 30 -1.94 -14.69 -12.04
C LEU A 30 -0.53 -14.24 -12.41
N ALA A 31 -0.17 -14.26 -13.70
CA ALA A 31 1.13 -13.79 -14.16
C ALA A 31 1.34 -12.30 -13.84
N GLY A 32 0.35 -11.45 -14.14
CA GLY A 32 0.40 -10.02 -13.79
C GLY A 32 0.48 -9.76 -12.29
N SER A 33 -0.04 -10.66 -11.45
CA SER A 33 0.00 -10.53 -9.99
C SER A 33 1.39 -10.75 -9.38
N VAL A 34 2.32 -11.44 -10.08
CA VAL A 34 3.63 -11.85 -9.54
C VAL A 34 4.41 -10.65 -8.98
N LEU A 35 4.55 -9.59 -9.77
CA LEU A 35 5.32 -8.41 -9.37
C LEU A 35 4.67 -7.65 -8.19
N PRO A 36 3.36 -7.33 -8.20
CA PRO A 36 2.65 -6.80 -7.04
C PRO A 36 2.80 -7.66 -5.78
N VAL A 37 2.67 -8.98 -5.89
CA VAL A 37 2.75 -9.91 -4.75
C VAL A 37 4.14 -9.90 -4.13
N VAL A 38 5.20 -9.74 -4.92
CA VAL A 38 6.57 -9.65 -4.42
C VAL A 38 6.84 -8.28 -3.79
N VAL A 39 6.38 -7.19 -4.39
CA VAL A 39 6.78 -5.82 -4.01
C VAL A 39 5.89 -5.25 -2.90
N MET A 40 4.58 -5.47 -2.96
CA MET A 40 3.62 -4.82 -2.05
C MET A 40 3.79 -5.20 -0.58
N PRO A 41 4.18 -6.44 -0.19
CA PRO A 41 4.47 -6.75 1.21
C PRO A 41 5.59 -5.90 1.81
N TRP A 42 6.53 -5.39 1.01
CA TRP A 42 7.58 -4.48 1.46
C TRP A 42 7.12 -3.03 1.57
N LEU A 43 6.19 -2.61 0.70
CA LEU A 43 5.66 -1.25 0.69
C LEU A 43 4.52 -1.05 1.69
N ALA A 44 3.67 -2.07 1.88
CA ALA A 44 2.49 -2.04 2.74
C ALA A 44 2.75 -1.45 4.15
N PRO A 45 3.82 -1.82 4.88
CA PRO A 45 4.11 -1.26 6.20
C PRO A 45 4.36 0.26 6.21
N ARG A 46 4.78 0.85 5.07
CA ARG A 46 5.03 2.29 4.96
C ARG A 46 3.73 3.10 4.90
N VAL A 47 2.64 2.47 4.49
CA VAL A 47 1.31 3.07 4.31
C VAL A 47 0.27 2.49 5.27
N SER A 48 0.73 2.01 6.43
CA SER A 48 -0.08 1.49 7.53
C SER A 48 -0.88 0.21 7.23
N TYR A 49 -0.50 -0.56 6.20
CA TYR A 49 -0.99 -1.92 5.97
C TYR A 49 -0.04 -2.96 6.59
N ARG A 50 -0.56 -4.13 7.00
CA ARG A 50 0.31 -5.24 7.41
C ARG A 50 0.85 -5.95 6.16
N ARG A 51 2.02 -6.60 6.28
CA ARG A 51 2.56 -7.46 5.22
C ARG A 51 1.56 -8.54 4.79
N ARG A 52 0.84 -9.12 5.76
CA ARG A 52 -0.22 -10.12 5.50
C ARG A 52 -1.40 -9.54 4.72
N ASP A 53 -1.76 -8.28 4.95
CA ASP A 53 -2.87 -7.64 4.24
C ASP A 53 -2.48 -7.42 2.78
N ALA A 54 -1.17 -7.27 2.49
CA ALA A 54 -0.66 -7.23 1.14
C ALA A 54 -0.79 -8.57 0.40
N LEU A 55 -1.00 -9.71 1.06
CA LEU A 55 -1.22 -11.00 0.38
C LEU A 55 -2.53 -11.02 -0.42
N ILE A 56 -3.50 -10.15 -0.07
CA ILE A 56 -4.72 -9.99 -0.86
C ILE A 56 -4.42 -9.47 -2.28
N THR A 57 -3.21 -8.95 -2.53
CA THR A 57 -2.78 -8.60 -3.89
C THR A 57 -2.85 -9.78 -4.84
N VAL A 58 -2.72 -11.04 -4.42
CA VAL A 58 -2.85 -12.19 -5.34
C VAL A 58 -4.16 -12.18 -6.11
N ILE A 59 -5.27 -11.78 -5.45
CA ILE A 59 -6.63 -11.81 -6.02
C ILE A 59 -7.18 -10.42 -6.36
N ALA A 60 -6.50 -9.36 -5.95
CA ALA A 60 -6.95 -7.98 -6.12
C ALA A 60 -5.77 -7.03 -6.43
N TRP A 61 -4.77 -7.51 -7.19
CA TRP A 61 -3.51 -6.79 -7.39
C TRP A 61 -3.69 -5.38 -7.96
N PRO A 62 -4.59 -5.09 -8.94
CA PRO A 62 -4.68 -3.75 -9.50
C PRO A 62 -5.16 -2.74 -8.44
N TYR A 63 -6.16 -3.13 -7.67
CA TYR A 63 -6.74 -2.31 -6.60
C TYR A 63 -5.72 -2.05 -5.49
N MET A 64 -5.10 -3.10 -4.97
CA MET A 64 -4.15 -2.98 -3.86
C MET A 64 -2.87 -2.24 -4.26
N ALA A 65 -2.36 -2.49 -5.47
CA ALA A 65 -1.22 -1.75 -6.00
C ALA A 65 -1.55 -0.26 -6.18
N GLY A 66 -2.74 0.06 -6.70
CA GLY A 66 -3.23 1.43 -6.81
C GLY A 66 -3.32 2.12 -5.46
N GLN A 67 -3.92 1.46 -4.47
CA GLN A 67 -4.06 2.02 -3.12
C GLN A 67 -2.75 2.20 -2.37
N ILE A 68 -1.82 1.24 -2.46
CA ILE A 68 -0.52 1.39 -1.82
C ILE A 68 0.29 2.50 -2.52
N ALA A 69 0.25 2.56 -3.86
CA ALA A 69 0.96 3.57 -4.62
C ALA A 69 0.41 4.99 -4.38
N SER A 70 -0.92 5.16 -4.29
CA SER A 70 -1.54 6.46 -3.97
C SER A 70 -1.12 6.95 -2.59
N ARG A 71 -1.18 6.07 -1.58
CA ARG A 71 -0.72 6.39 -0.23
C ARG A 71 0.77 6.68 -0.16
N MET A 72 1.60 5.93 -0.88
CA MET A 72 3.05 6.19 -0.94
C MET A 72 3.35 7.58 -1.51
N ALA A 73 2.57 8.04 -2.49
CA ALA A 73 2.75 9.37 -3.08
C ALA A 73 2.35 10.53 -2.15
N LEU A 74 1.51 10.27 -1.14
CA LEU A 74 1.08 11.27 -0.16
C LEU A 74 2.01 11.36 1.05
N LEU A 75 2.97 10.45 1.21
CA LEU A 75 3.94 10.53 2.31
C LEU A 75 4.75 11.84 2.23
N PRO A 76 5.01 12.51 3.37
CA PRO A 76 4.73 12.09 4.75
C PRO A 76 3.32 12.44 5.27
N TYR A 77 2.48 13.11 4.48
CA TYR A 77 1.16 13.59 4.87
C TYR A 77 0.10 12.51 4.67
N ARG A 78 -0.27 11.81 5.75
CA ARG A 78 -1.18 10.67 5.66
C ARG A 78 -2.62 11.08 5.95
N ASP A 79 -3.49 11.02 4.96
CA ASP A 79 -4.93 11.27 5.10
C ASP A 79 -5.69 10.03 5.62
N TRP A 80 -5.05 8.86 5.67
CA TRP A 80 -5.62 7.64 6.24
C TRP A 80 -5.28 7.47 7.73
N ALA A 81 -6.20 6.84 8.46
CA ALA A 81 -6.01 6.50 9.86
C ALA A 81 -4.84 5.53 10.08
N PRO A 82 -4.06 5.69 11.16
CA PRO A 82 -2.99 4.78 11.51
C PRO A 82 -3.53 3.42 11.96
N ARG A 83 -2.72 2.38 11.76
CA ARG A 83 -3.03 1.02 12.24
C ARG A 83 -3.10 0.98 13.77
N THR A 84 -3.86 0.04 14.33
CA THR A 84 -4.09 -0.08 15.78
C THR A 84 -2.81 -0.15 16.63
N ASP A 85 -1.76 -0.79 16.14
CA ASP A 85 -0.45 -0.85 16.79
C ASP A 85 0.43 0.39 16.53
N GLU A 86 0.12 1.17 15.51
CA GLU A 86 0.76 2.45 15.21
C GLU A 86 0.15 3.62 16.00
N VAL A 87 -1.10 3.48 16.49
CA VAL A 87 -1.85 4.54 17.22
C VAL A 87 -1.01 5.23 18.30
N ARG A 88 -0.20 4.47 19.06
CA ARG A 88 0.66 5.05 20.11
C ARG A 88 1.70 6.04 19.55
N ARG A 89 2.22 5.79 18.35
CA ARG A 89 3.23 6.63 17.69
C ARG A 89 2.60 7.71 16.80
N SER A 90 1.34 7.56 16.44
CA SER A 90 0.65 8.48 15.56
C SER A 90 0.24 9.76 16.27
N ARG A 91 0.29 10.87 15.54
CA ARG A 91 -0.14 12.19 15.99
C ARG A 91 -0.92 12.87 14.88
N TRP A 92 -1.99 13.56 15.27
CA TRP A 92 -2.67 14.50 14.39
C TRP A 92 -1.75 15.70 14.12
N HIS A 93 -1.75 16.17 12.89
CA HIS A 93 -1.02 17.39 12.54
C HIS A 93 -1.75 18.61 13.12
N HIS A 94 -1.04 19.45 13.89
CA HIS A 94 -1.64 20.62 14.58
C HIS A 94 -1.60 21.90 13.73
N ASN A 95 -0.72 21.96 12.73
CA ASN A 95 -0.70 23.08 11.77
C ASN A 95 -1.99 23.07 10.93
N PRO A 96 -2.76 24.18 10.86
CA PRO A 96 -3.99 24.28 10.08
C PRO A 96 -3.82 23.91 8.60
N ARG A 97 -2.64 24.17 8.01
CA ARG A 97 -2.32 23.82 6.63
C ARG A 97 -2.37 22.31 6.35
N TYR A 98 -2.20 21.50 7.39
CA TYR A 98 -2.21 20.05 7.30
C TYR A 98 -3.26 19.44 8.24
N ALA A 99 -4.32 20.19 8.57
CA ALA A 99 -5.49 19.63 9.23
C ALA A 99 -6.04 18.47 8.37
N GLY A 100 -6.39 17.34 8.99
CA GLY A 100 -6.76 16.12 8.25
C GLY A 100 -5.65 15.06 8.24
N TYR A 101 -4.38 15.44 8.39
CA TYR A 101 -3.26 14.52 8.20
C TYR A 101 -2.69 13.95 9.50
N TRP A 102 -2.30 12.68 9.43
CA TRP A 102 -1.56 11.94 10.44
C TRP A 102 -0.07 11.91 10.11
N TRP A 103 0.75 11.93 11.15
CA TRP A 103 2.17 11.63 11.04
C TRP A 103 2.60 10.66 12.14
N ILE A 104 3.62 9.83 11.86
CA ILE A 104 4.19 8.88 12.82
C ILE A 104 5.42 9.49 13.47
N SER A 105 5.34 9.70 14.78
CA SER A 105 6.50 10.07 15.60
C SER A 105 7.40 8.85 15.85
N ARG A 106 8.71 9.06 15.86
CA ARG A 106 9.67 8.03 16.30
C ARG A 106 9.52 7.72 17.79
N LYS A 107 9.01 8.66 18.59
CA LYS A 107 8.79 8.49 20.02
C LYS A 107 7.33 8.09 20.27
N PRO A 108 7.06 6.89 20.82
CA PRO A 108 5.71 6.52 21.20
C PRO A 108 5.15 7.48 22.26
N SER A 109 3.84 7.72 22.21
CA SER A 109 3.12 8.40 23.27
C SER A 109 3.26 7.64 24.58
N PRO A 110 3.39 8.34 25.72
CA PRO A 110 3.22 7.71 27.03
C PRO A 110 1.79 7.19 27.26
N TRP A 111 0.83 7.54 26.39
CA TRP A 111 -0.56 7.05 26.45
C TRP A 111 -0.77 5.68 25.77
N PRO A 112 -1.66 4.81 26.28
CA PRO A 112 -2.55 5.03 27.43
C PRO A 112 -1.83 4.83 28.78
N PRO A 113 -2.33 5.41 29.88
CA PRO A 113 -1.77 5.22 31.21
C PRO A 113 -1.63 3.73 31.48
N LYS A 114 -0.50 3.34 32.09
CA LYS A 114 -0.37 2.01 32.67
C LYS A 114 -1.58 1.82 33.60
N ARG A 115 -2.36 0.75 33.37
CA ARG A 115 -3.35 0.30 34.34
C ARG A 115 -2.65 -0.10 35.63
#